data_AF-A0A7N0ZTH8-F1
#
_entry.id   AF-A0A7N0ZTH8-F1
#
_cell.length_a   1.000
_cell.length_b   1.000
_cell.length_c   1.000
_cell.angle_alpha   90.00
_cell.angle_beta   90.00
_cell.angle_gamma   90.00
#
_symmetry.space_group_name_H-M   'P 1'
#
loop_
_entity.id
_entity.type
_entity.pdbx_description
1 polymer ?
#
loop_
_entity_poly.entity_id
_entity_poly.type
_entity_poly.pdbx_seq_one_letter_code
_entity_poly.pdbx_strand_id
1 'polypeptide(L)'
;MNRMVQFLYEDLPHLFDDQGIDRTAYDELVKFRDPITKHDSIDGYLLNIALLKVLFKPDFKLHWVKQTGPYEITTRWTMVMTFMLLPWKPELVFTGTSVMGVNPKNGKFCSHVDYWDSIENNEYFSVEGLIDVFKQLRYYKTPDLETPKYEILKRTANYEVRKYAPYVVVETNGDKLSGSRGFNNVAGFIFGKNSKQEKIAMTTPVFTQTTDTEASNVSIQIVLPSDKEMSSLPVPTEEAVALRKVQGGIAAVTKFSGKATEDVVREKAQILRSSLVKDGLVPKAGCSFARYNDPGRTWSFTMRNEVLIWLEDFALD
;
A
#
# COMPACT_ATOMS: atom_id res chain seq x y z
N MET A 1 -4.78 -11.79 -30.78
CA MET A 1 -4.43 -11.05 -29.56
C MET A 1 -5.27 -11.46 -28.36
N ASN A 2 -6.59 -11.60 -28.47
CA ASN A 2 -7.44 -12.07 -27.36
C ASN A 2 -6.91 -13.33 -26.64
N ARG A 3 -6.42 -14.32 -27.38
CA ARG A 3 -5.79 -15.52 -26.80
C ARG A 3 -4.56 -15.20 -25.94
N MET A 4 -3.73 -14.25 -26.35
CA MET A 4 -2.52 -13.85 -25.62
C MET A 4 -2.85 -13.01 -24.39
N VAL A 5 -3.90 -12.18 -24.48
CA VAL A 5 -4.44 -11.47 -23.31
C VAL A 5 -4.92 -12.47 -22.25
N GLN A 6 -5.70 -13.48 -22.65
CA GLN A 6 -6.16 -14.53 -21.74
C GLN A 6 -4.99 -15.34 -21.17
N PHE A 7 -4.03 -15.70 -22.02
CA PHE A 7 -2.80 -16.36 -21.57
C PHE A 7 -2.10 -15.58 -20.45
N LEU A 8 -1.96 -14.25 -20.54
CA LEU A 8 -1.32 -13.48 -19.47
C LEU A 8 -2.11 -13.43 -18.17
N TYR A 9 -3.45 -13.49 -18.22
CA TYR A 9 -4.27 -13.64 -17.01
C TYR A 9 -4.07 -15.00 -16.34
N GLU A 10 -3.78 -16.03 -17.12
CA GLU A 10 -3.50 -17.38 -16.60
C GLU A 10 -2.05 -17.49 -16.12
N ASP A 11 -1.08 -16.92 -16.84
CA ASP A 11 0.35 -17.16 -16.66
C ASP A 11 1.02 -16.21 -15.64
N LEU A 12 0.76 -14.90 -15.71
CA LEU A 12 1.45 -13.92 -14.84
C LEU A 12 1.18 -14.08 -13.33
N PRO A 13 -0.01 -14.52 -12.87
CA PRO A 13 -0.20 -14.84 -11.44
C PRO A 13 0.78 -15.90 -10.91
N HIS A 14 1.32 -16.75 -11.78
CA HIS A 14 2.29 -17.79 -11.45
C HIS A 14 3.75 -17.33 -11.53
N LEU A 15 4.00 -16.03 -11.78
CA LEU A 15 5.36 -15.46 -11.96
C LEU A 15 6.37 -15.89 -10.90
N PHE A 16 5.94 -16.03 -9.64
CA PHE A 16 6.81 -16.36 -8.52
C PHE A 16 6.45 -17.65 -7.77
N ASP A 17 5.45 -18.40 -8.21
CA ASP A 17 5.12 -19.70 -7.59
C ASP A 17 5.87 -20.86 -8.26
N ASP A 18 5.47 -22.09 -7.97
CA ASP A 18 6.12 -23.31 -8.47
C ASP A 18 5.70 -23.67 -9.91
N GLN A 19 4.58 -23.13 -10.39
CA GLN A 19 4.17 -23.29 -11.79
C GLN A 19 5.06 -22.44 -12.69
N GLY A 20 5.35 -21.20 -12.27
CA GLY A 20 6.21 -20.29 -13.03
C GLY A 20 5.60 -19.85 -14.36
N ILE A 21 6.44 -19.24 -15.20
CA ILE A 21 6.06 -18.69 -16.51
C ILE A 21 6.21 -19.74 -17.61
N ASP A 22 5.19 -19.92 -18.45
CA ASP A 22 5.25 -20.79 -19.63
C ASP A 22 6.14 -20.19 -20.71
N ARG A 23 7.40 -20.66 -20.70
CA ARG A 23 8.43 -20.36 -21.69
C ARG A 23 7.97 -20.49 -23.14
N THR A 24 7.04 -21.39 -23.47
CA THR A 24 6.67 -21.68 -24.86
C THR A 24 5.99 -20.49 -25.55
N ALA A 25 5.39 -19.59 -24.78
CA ALA A 25 4.75 -18.36 -25.26
C ALA A 25 5.74 -17.24 -25.62
N TYR A 26 7.03 -17.41 -25.31
CA TYR A 26 8.06 -16.39 -25.49
C TYR A 26 9.05 -16.75 -26.61
N ASP A 27 9.55 -15.72 -27.30
CA ASP A 27 10.69 -15.84 -28.20
C ASP A 27 11.99 -16.08 -27.40
N GLU A 28 12.93 -16.85 -27.94
CA GLU A 28 14.20 -17.13 -27.25
C GLU A 28 15.00 -15.84 -26.97
N LEU A 29 14.92 -14.87 -27.89
CA LEU A 29 15.58 -13.57 -27.83
C LEU A 29 14.64 -12.43 -27.37
N VAL A 30 13.64 -12.77 -26.56
CA VAL A 30 12.75 -11.78 -25.94
C VAL A 30 13.56 -10.74 -25.15
N LYS A 31 13.20 -9.47 -25.30
CA LYS A 31 13.85 -8.36 -24.60
C LYS A 31 13.03 -7.95 -23.39
N PHE A 32 13.57 -8.18 -22.19
CA PHE A 32 13.04 -7.66 -20.94
C PHE A 32 13.78 -6.40 -20.53
N ARG A 33 13.05 -5.36 -20.18
CA ARG A 33 13.57 -4.08 -19.73
C ARG A 33 12.74 -3.58 -18.56
N ASP A 34 13.41 -3.18 -17.50
CA ASP A 34 12.82 -2.35 -16.45
C ASP A 34 13.81 -1.19 -16.13
N PRO A 35 13.46 -0.25 -15.24
CA PRO A 35 14.32 0.88 -14.90
C PRO A 35 15.72 0.50 -14.38
N ILE A 36 15.91 -0.69 -13.81
CA ILE A 36 17.15 -1.14 -13.16
C ILE A 36 17.73 -2.45 -13.73
N THR A 37 16.96 -3.28 -14.43
CA THR A 37 17.38 -4.57 -15.01
C THR A 37 17.12 -4.65 -16.52
N LYS A 38 17.94 -5.47 -17.19
CA LYS A 38 17.75 -5.82 -18.60
C LYS A 38 18.16 -7.26 -18.86
N HIS A 39 17.36 -7.95 -19.67
CA HIS A 39 17.68 -9.28 -20.19
C HIS A 39 17.31 -9.37 -21.68
N ASP A 40 18.12 -10.06 -22.47
CA ASP A 40 17.92 -10.23 -23.91
C ASP A 40 17.63 -11.70 -24.28
N SER A 41 17.22 -12.49 -23.29
CA SER A 41 16.78 -13.86 -23.49
C SER A 41 15.76 -14.26 -22.42
N ILE A 42 14.94 -15.27 -22.77
CA ILE A 42 14.01 -15.87 -21.81
C ILE A 42 14.73 -16.55 -20.65
N ASP A 43 15.89 -17.17 -20.89
CA ASP A 43 16.72 -17.78 -19.84
C ASP A 43 17.23 -16.74 -18.84
N GLY A 44 17.69 -15.58 -19.32
CA GLY A 44 18.16 -14.51 -18.46
C GLY A 44 17.05 -13.99 -17.54
N TYR A 45 15.84 -13.87 -18.07
CA TYR A 45 14.67 -13.44 -17.31
C TYR A 45 14.24 -14.47 -16.25
N LEU A 46 14.13 -15.75 -16.62
CA LEU A 46 13.78 -16.81 -15.68
C LEU A 46 14.84 -16.98 -14.58
N LEU A 47 16.13 -16.79 -14.90
CA LEU A 47 17.20 -16.77 -13.91
C LEU A 47 17.05 -15.58 -12.94
N ASN A 48 16.65 -14.41 -13.43
CA ASN A 48 16.38 -13.24 -12.59
C ASN A 48 15.19 -13.48 -11.64
N ILE A 49 14.08 -14.04 -12.14
CA ILE A 49 12.95 -14.44 -11.30
C ILE A 49 13.40 -15.42 -10.20
N ALA A 50 14.17 -16.44 -10.57
CA ALA A 50 14.70 -17.41 -9.61
C ALA A 50 15.57 -16.75 -8.53
N LEU A 51 16.45 -15.82 -8.92
CA LEU A 51 17.25 -15.03 -7.97
C LEU A 51 16.38 -14.20 -7.04
N LEU A 52 15.34 -13.54 -7.57
CA LEU A 52 14.40 -12.74 -6.78
C LEU A 52 13.65 -13.61 -5.76
N LYS A 53 13.23 -14.83 -6.12
CA LYS A 53 12.60 -15.79 -5.18
C LYS A 53 13.54 -16.22 -4.04
N VAL A 54 14.85 -16.17 -4.24
CA VAL A 54 15.84 -16.48 -3.19
C VAL A 54 16.04 -15.30 -2.24
N LEU A 55 16.07 -14.07 -2.77
CA LEU A 55 16.37 -12.87 -2.00
C LEU A 55 15.13 -12.26 -1.31
N PHE A 56 13.95 -12.47 -1.90
CA PHE A 56 12.70 -11.85 -1.48
C PHE A 56 11.60 -12.89 -1.30
N LYS A 57 10.57 -12.53 -0.53
CA LYS A 57 9.25 -13.16 -0.60
C LYS A 57 8.36 -12.27 -1.50
N PRO A 58 8.26 -12.59 -2.80
CA PRO A 58 7.43 -11.86 -3.74
C PRO A 58 5.94 -12.14 -3.53
N ASP A 59 5.12 -11.11 -3.69
CA ASP A 59 3.68 -11.18 -3.84
C ASP A 59 3.30 -10.32 -5.06
N PHE A 60 2.84 -10.96 -6.12
CA PHE A 60 2.53 -10.32 -7.39
C PHE A 60 1.03 -10.34 -7.63
N LYS A 61 0.48 -9.17 -7.94
CA LYS A 61 -0.93 -8.99 -8.26
C LYS A 61 -1.10 -8.33 -9.61
N LEU A 62 -1.75 -9.07 -10.51
CA LEU A 62 -2.21 -8.57 -11.79
C LEU A 62 -3.60 -7.93 -11.63
N HIS A 63 -3.73 -6.68 -12.05
CA HIS A 63 -5.01 -5.94 -11.99
C HIS A 63 -5.80 -6.09 -13.28
N TRP A 64 -5.14 -5.88 -14.42
CA TRP A 64 -5.75 -6.05 -15.73
C TRP A 64 -4.70 -6.30 -16.81
N VAL A 65 -5.17 -6.84 -17.93
CA VAL A 65 -4.45 -7.03 -19.19
C VAL A 65 -5.33 -6.51 -20.33
N LYS A 66 -4.79 -5.62 -21.17
CA LYS A 66 -5.51 -4.99 -22.29
C LYS A 66 -4.64 -4.99 -23.53
N GLN A 67 -5.23 -5.27 -24.69
CA GLN A 67 -4.56 -5.02 -25.97
C GLN A 67 -4.53 -3.50 -26.22
N THR A 68 -3.34 -2.93 -26.35
CA THR A 68 -3.13 -1.48 -26.54
C THR A 68 -2.66 -1.13 -27.96
N GLY A 69 -2.22 -2.13 -28.72
CA GLY A 69 -1.84 -1.97 -30.13
C GLY A 69 -2.08 -3.24 -30.96
N PRO A 70 -1.81 -3.21 -32.28
CA PRO A 70 -2.00 -4.37 -33.16
C PRO A 70 -1.23 -5.62 -32.70
N TYR A 71 -0.05 -5.41 -32.14
CA TYR A 71 0.86 -6.44 -31.63
C TYR A 71 1.42 -6.07 -30.26
N GLU A 72 0.62 -5.38 -29.46
CA GLU A 72 1.03 -4.87 -28.15
C GLU A 72 -0.08 -5.14 -27.13
N ILE A 73 0.34 -5.63 -25.97
CA ILE A 73 -0.51 -5.89 -24.82
C ILE A 73 0.10 -5.18 -23.63
N THR A 74 -0.69 -4.39 -22.92
CA THR A 74 -0.29 -3.77 -21.66
C THR A 74 -0.91 -4.51 -20.49
N THR A 75 -0.16 -4.64 -19.41
CA THR A 75 -0.62 -5.14 -18.11
C THR A 75 -0.49 -4.06 -17.06
N ARG A 76 -1.29 -4.14 -16.00
CA ARG A 76 -1.18 -3.32 -14.79
C ARG A 76 -1.04 -4.21 -13.59
N TRP A 77 -0.07 -3.92 -12.74
CA TRP A 77 0.29 -4.81 -11.65
C TRP A 77 0.78 -4.05 -10.41
N THR A 78 0.71 -4.76 -9.28
CA THR A 78 1.38 -4.42 -8.02
C THR A 78 2.28 -5.60 -7.65
N MET A 79 3.53 -5.33 -7.30
CA MET A 79 4.48 -6.31 -6.82
C MET A 79 5.01 -5.86 -5.46
N VAL A 80 4.79 -6.68 -4.43
CA VAL A 80 5.37 -6.48 -3.09
C VAL A 80 6.48 -7.49 -2.90
N MET A 81 7.68 -7.01 -2.60
CA MET A 81 8.89 -7.80 -2.44
C MET A 81 9.41 -7.64 -1.01
N THR A 82 9.13 -8.61 -0.14
CA THR A 82 9.69 -8.58 1.22
C THR A 82 11.14 -9.05 1.18
N PHE A 83 12.10 -8.18 1.49
CA PHE A 83 13.51 -8.52 1.43
C PHE A 83 13.93 -9.36 2.64
N MET A 84 14.41 -10.58 2.41
CA MET A 84 14.56 -11.58 3.47
C MET A 84 15.90 -11.53 4.21
N LEU A 85 16.91 -10.85 3.65
CA LEU A 85 18.27 -10.83 4.21
C LEU A 85 18.48 -9.81 5.32
N LEU A 86 17.58 -8.83 5.48
CA LEU A 86 17.69 -7.82 6.53
C LEU A 86 16.80 -8.18 7.74
N PRO A 87 17.26 -7.94 8.99
CA PRO A 87 16.51 -8.33 10.18
C PRO A 87 15.10 -7.74 10.27
N TRP A 88 14.89 -6.55 9.69
CA TRP A 88 13.60 -5.86 9.70
C TRP A 88 12.70 -6.16 8.49
N LYS A 89 13.15 -7.02 7.57
CA LYS A 89 12.38 -7.51 6.43
C LYS A 89 11.62 -6.40 5.67
N PRO A 90 12.31 -5.39 5.10
CA PRO A 90 11.63 -4.28 4.45
C PRO A 90 10.80 -4.78 3.26
N GLU A 91 9.60 -4.21 3.10
CA GLU A 91 8.73 -4.45 1.95
C GLU A 91 9.00 -3.38 0.89
N LEU A 92 9.48 -3.81 -0.26
CA LEU A 92 9.59 -2.97 -1.44
C LEU A 92 8.33 -3.16 -2.27
N VAL A 93 7.65 -2.07 -2.60
CA VAL A 93 6.40 -2.07 -3.33
C VAL A 93 6.66 -1.43 -4.69
N PHE A 94 6.37 -2.13 -5.77
CA PHE A 94 6.44 -1.63 -7.12
C PHE A 94 5.05 -1.69 -7.71
N THR A 95 4.57 -0.60 -8.28
CA THR A 95 3.33 -0.59 -9.07
C THR A 95 3.64 0.01 -10.41
N GLY A 96 2.92 -0.45 -11.43
CA GLY A 96 3.27 -0.03 -12.77
C GLY A 96 2.51 -0.76 -13.86
N THR A 97 3.00 -0.56 -15.07
CA THR A 97 2.51 -1.24 -16.26
C THR A 97 3.63 -1.95 -16.99
N SER A 98 3.33 -3.09 -17.59
CA SER A 98 4.24 -3.76 -18.53
C SER A 98 3.69 -3.65 -19.94
N VAL A 99 4.51 -3.19 -20.88
CA VAL A 99 4.19 -3.20 -22.32
C VAL A 99 4.86 -4.41 -22.95
N MET A 100 4.03 -5.36 -23.40
CA MET A 100 4.47 -6.62 -23.98
C MET A 100 4.27 -6.61 -25.50
N GLY A 101 5.35 -6.76 -26.24
CA GLY A 101 5.34 -6.82 -27.69
C GLY A 101 5.18 -8.26 -28.17
N VAL A 102 4.36 -8.45 -29.20
CA VAL A 102 4.09 -9.73 -29.83
C VAL A 102 4.70 -9.78 -31.22
N ASN A 103 5.44 -10.84 -31.51
CA ASN A 103 5.98 -11.05 -32.83
C ASN A 103 4.87 -11.52 -33.79
N PRO A 104 4.55 -10.75 -34.86
CA PRO A 104 3.43 -11.07 -35.75
C PRO A 104 3.64 -12.35 -36.57
N LYS A 105 4.89 -12.84 -36.69
CA LYS A 105 5.21 -14.00 -37.53
C LYS A 105 4.96 -15.33 -36.83
N ASN A 106 5.16 -15.38 -35.51
CA ASN A 106 5.07 -16.62 -34.73
C ASN A 106 4.09 -16.54 -33.54
N GLY A 107 3.55 -15.35 -33.25
CA GLY A 107 2.58 -15.13 -32.19
C GLY A 107 3.15 -15.23 -30.77
N LYS A 108 4.47 -15.07 -30.61
CA LYS A 108 5.16 -15.15 -29.31
C LYS A 108 5.50 -13.76 -28.76
N PHE A 109 5.66 -13.66 -27.45
CA PHE A 109 6.16 -12.43 -26.83
C PHE A 109 7.64 -12.22 -27.17
N CYS A 110 7.96 -11.06 -27.75
CA CYS A 110 9.31 -10.70 -28.17
C CYS A 110 9.90 -9.51 -27.40
N SER A 111 9.07 -8.79 -26.63
CA SER A 111 9.55 -7.76 -25.71
C SER A 111 8.62 -7.60 -24.51
N HIS A 112 9.18 -7.11 -23.41
CA HIS A 112 8.50 -6.79 -22.16
C HIS A 112 9.21 -5.59 -21.55
N VAL A 113 8.51 -4.46 -21.47
CA VAL A 113 9.05 -3.21 -20.92
C VAL A 113 8.21 -2.78 -19.72
N ASP A 114 8.82 -2.73 -18.54
CA ASP A 114 8.19 -2.34 -17.29
C ASP A 114 8.37 -0.86 -17.01
N TYR A 115 7.27 -0.21 -16.62
CA TYR A 115 7.21 1.19 -16.23
C TYR A 115 6.69 1.28 -14.80
N TRP A 116 7.42 1.94 -13.90
CA TRP A 116 7.08 2.13 -12.51
C TRP A 116 6.37 3.48 -12.31
N ASP A 117 5.29 3.49 -11.52
CA ASP A 117 4.56 4.71 -11.17
C ASP A 117 5.36 5.65 -10.24
N SER A 118 6.40 5.13 -9.58
CA SER A 118 7.16 5.88 -8.58
C SER A 118 8.26 6.75 -9.17
N ILE A 119 8.50 6.68 -10.48
CA ILE A 119 9.58 7.39 -11.17
C ILE A 119 9.09 8.03 -12.46
N GLU A 120 9.67 9.17 -12.84
CA GLU A 120 9.40 9.83 -14.12
C GLU A 120 10.24 9.21 -15.24
N ASN A 121 11.53 8.99 -15.01
CA ASN A 121 12.41 8.38 -16.01
C ASN A 121 12.45 6.85 -15.88
N ASN A 122 11.72 6.17 -16.77
CA ASN A 122 11.64 4.72 -16.85
C ASN A 122 12.61 4.08 -17.85
N GLU A 123 13.50 4.86 -18.47
CA GLU A 123 14.53 4.28 -19.33
C GLU A 123 15.52 3.42 -18.52
N TYR A 124 16.04 2.36 -19.16
CA TYR A 124 16.94 1.43 -18.51
C TYR A 124 18.22 2.14 -18.00
N PHE A 125 18.58 1.76 -16.76
CA PHE A 125 19.58 2.40 -15.91
C PHE A 125 19.15 3.77 -15.37
N SER A 126 17.92 3.80 -14.85
CA SER A 126 17.34 4.94 -14.14
C SER A 126 17.98 5.09 -12.75
N VAL A 127 18.74 6.19 -12.58
CA VAL A 127 19.25 6.62 -11.27
C VAL A 127 18.10 6.87 -10.29
N GLU A 128 16.96 7.37 -10.80
CA GLU A 128 15.74 7.57 -10.02
C GLU A 128 15.20 6.25 -9.49
N GLY A 129 15.14 5.21 -10.32
CA GLY A 129 14.75 3.85 -9.91
C GLY A 129 15.65 3.27 -8.82
N LEU A 130 16.97 3.44 -8.94
CA LEU A 130 17.91 3.01 -7.90
C LEU A 130 17.68 3.75 -6.58
N ILE A 131 17.53 5.09 -6.63
CA ILE A 131 17.22 5.90 -5.45
C ILE A 131 15.88 5.47 -4.83
N ASP A 132 14.88 5.14 -5.64
CA ASP A 132 13.57 4.66 -5.18
C ASP A 132 13.71 3.36 -4.39
N VAL A 133 14.46 2.38 -4.90
CA VAL A 133 14.77 1.13 -4.18
C VAL A 133 15.46 1.42 -2.84
N PHE A 134 16.49 2.27 -2.83
CA PHE A 134 17.21 2.61 -1.60
C PHE A 134 16.32 3.30 -0.55
N LYS A 135 15.41 4.19 -0.98
CA LYS A 135 14.45 4.85 -0.08
C LYS A 135 13.52 3.84 0.61
N GLN A 136 13.12 2.79 -0.11
CA GLN A 136 12.23 1.75 0.42
C GLN A 136 12.91 0.84 1.45
N LEU A 137 14.24 0.73 1.43
CA LEU A 137 15.01 -0.01 2.44
C LEU A 137 15.07 0.68 3.80
N ARG A 138 14.58 1.92 3.91
CA ARG A 138 14.57 2.69 5.16
C ARG A 138 13.84 1.93 6.28
N TYR A 139 14.50 1.81 7.41
CA TYR A 139 13.93 1.18 8.60
C TYR A 139 12.85 2.06 9.24
N TYR A 140 11.66 1.47 9.40
CA TYR A 140 10.56 1.97 10.22
C TYR A 140 10.23 0.93 11.29
N LYS A 141 10.16 1.35 12.56
CA LYS A 141 9.68 0.48 13.63
C LYS A 141 8.17 0.30 13.45
N THR A 142 7.74 -0.83 12.93
CA THR A 142 6.31 -1.20 12.89
C THR A 142 6.07 -2.25 13.98
N PRO A 143 5.13 -2.03 14.92
CA PRO A 143 4.78 -3.07 15.90
C PRO A 143 4.21 -4.30 15.21
N ASP A 144 4.47 -5.47 15.77
CA ASP A 144 3.82 -6.73 15.37
C ASP A 144 2.41 -6.80 16.00
N LEU A 145 1.51 -5.99 15.47
CA LEU A 145 0.10 -5.90 15.87
C LEU A 145 -0.77 -5.93 14.60
N GLU A 146 -1.98 -6.45 14.73
CA GLU A 146 -2.93 -6.46 13.62
C GLU A 146 -3.22 -5.04 13.12
N THR A 147 -3.38 -4.89 11.81
CA THR A 147 -3.69 -3.63 11.12
C THR A 147 -4.91 -3.77 10.21
N PRO A 148 -5.68 -2.69 9.95
CA PRO A 148 -6.70 -2.72 8.90
C PRO A 148 -6.14 -3.29 7.60
N LYS A 149 -6.85 -4.26 7.03
CA LYS A 149 -6.46 -4.90 5.78
C LYS A 149 -6.64 -3.91 4.62
N TYR A 150 -5.61 -3.76 3.82
CA TYR A 150 -5.65 -2.99 2.59
C TYR A 150 -4.81 -3.62 1.49
N GLU A 151 -5.06 -3.17 0.27
CA GLU A 151 -4.28 -3.50 -0.92
C GLU A 151 -3.68 -2.23 -1.51
N ILE A 152 -2.41 -2.24 -1.93
CA ILE A 152 -1.79 -1.12 -2.62
C ILE A 152 -2.12 -1.21 -4.11
N LEU A 153 -2.84 -0.22 -4.65
CA LEU A 153 -3.24 -0.15 -6.05
C LEU A 153 -2.23 0.62 -6.90
N LYS A 154 -1.66 1.69 -6.33
CA LYS A 154 -0.68 2.57 -7.00
C LYS A 154 0.27 3.14 -5.97
N ARG A 155 1.55 3.28 -6.32
CA ARG A 155 2.58 3.91 -5.50
C ARG A 155 3.34 4.91 -6.36
N THR A 156 3.18 6.18 -6.03
CA THR A 156 3.95 7.27 -6.63
C THR A 156 5.23 7.51 -5.83
N ALA A 157 6.04 8.49 -6.25
CA ALA A 157 7.18 8.95 -5.48
C ALA A 157 6.80 9.50 -4.08
N ASN A 158 5.55 9.96 -3.91
CA ASN A 158 5.12 10.79 -2.77
C ASN A 158 4.05 10.12 -1.89
N TYR A 159 3.24 9.22 -2.45
CA TYR A 159 2.12 8.58 -1.76
C TYR A 159 1.75 7.23 -2.37
N GLU A 160 1.00 6.45 -1.59
CA GLU A 160 0.37 5.21 -2.02
C GLU A 160 -1.13 5.42 -2.13
N VAL A 161 -1.78 4.84 -3.13
CA VAL A 161 -3.23 4.66 -3.19
C VAL A 161 -3.55 3.24 -2.72
N ARG A 162 -4.34 3.15 -1.66
CA ARG A 162 -4.69 1.90 -0.99
C ARG A 162 -6.19 1.67 -1.00
N LYS A 163 -6.60 0.42 -1.23
CA LYS A 163 -7.98 -0.05 -1.07
C LYS A 163 -8.14 -0.72 0.28
N TYR A 164 -8.84 -0.08 1.21
CA TYR A 164 -9.13 -0.61 2.53
C TYR A 164 -10.38 -1.50 2.52
N ALA A 165 -10.29 -2.67 3.15
CA ALA A 165 -11.45 -3.48 3.49
C ALA A 165 -12.27 -2.78 4.60
N PRO A 166 -13.56 -3.12 4.79
CA PRO A 166 -14.31 -2.66 5.95
C PRO A 166 -13.65 -3.10 7.26
N TYR A 167 -13.71 -2.25 8.30
CA TYR A 167 -13.21 -2.56 9.64
C TYR A 167 -14.05 -1.83 10.70
N VAL A 168 -13.95 -2.27 11.95
CA VAL A 168 -14.64 -1.64 13.08
C VAL A 168 -13.64 -0.84 13.89
N VAL A 169 -14.06 0.33 14.37
CA VAL A 169 -13.30 1.15 15.32
C VAL A 169 -14.11 1.36 16.59
N VAL A 170 -13.39 1.51 17.70
CA VAL A 170 -13.87 2.21 18.89
C VAL A 170 -13.35 3.64 18.85
N GLU A 171 -14.20 4.62 19.07
CA GLU A 171 -13.87 6.03 18.92
C GLU A 171 -14.42 6.93 20.03
N THR A 172 -13.76 8.06 20.22
CA THR A 172 -14.22 9.13 21.13
C THR A 172 -13.72 10.49 20.60
N ASN A 173 -14.21 11.58 21.18
CA ASN A 173 -13.78 12.93 20.83
C ASN A 173 -12.30 13.16 21.20
N GLY A 174 -11.56 13.69 20.24
CA GLY A 174 -10.18 14.16 20.39
C GLY A 174 -10.11 15.69 20.47
N ASP A 175 -8.90 16.21 20.69
CA ASP A 175 -8.63 17.66 20.74
C ASP A 175 -8.04 18.20 19.44
N LYS A 176 -7.02 17.52 18.90
CA LYS A 176 -6.32 17.89 17.67
C LYS A 176 -5.70 16.66 17.03
N LEU A 177 -5.27 16.74 15.77
CA LEU A 177 -4.76 15.59 15.02
C LEU A 177 -3.59 14.91 15.73
N SER A 178 -2.60 15.69 16.18
CA SER A 178 -1.44 15.18 16.91
C SER A 178 -1.73 14.88 18.39
N GLY A 179 -2.96 15.14 18.85
CA GLY A 179 -3.37 15.07 20.24
C GLY A 179 -3.57 13.64 20.74
N SER A 180 -3.69 13.51 22.07
CA SER A 180 -3.95 12.22 22.73
C SER A 180 -5.16 12.29 23.67
N ARG A 181 -5.90 13.41 23.67
CA ARG A 181 -7.15 13.50 24.43
C ARG A 181 -8.11 12.42 23.93
N GLY A 182 -8.72 11.70 24.87
CA GLY A 182 -9.62 10.59 24.56
C GLY A 182 -8.92 9.24 24.36
N PHE A 183 -7.58 9.18 24.21
CA PHE A 183 -6.87 7.91 24.03
C PHE A 183 -7.15 6.91 25.16
N ASN A 184 -7.12 7.38 26.41
CA ASN A 184 -7.40 6.53 27.57
C ASN A 184 -8.85 6.01 27.60
N ASN A 185 -9.80 6.67 26.95
CA ASN A 185 -11.19 6.21 26.89
C ASN A 185 -11.30 5.03 25.92
N VAL A 186 -10.78 5.17 24.69
CA VAL A 186 -10.77 4.09 23.70
C VAL A 186 -9.85 2.93 24.10
N ALA A 187 -8.71 3.22 24.74
CA ALA A 187 -7.84 2.20 25.32
C ALA A 187 -8.54 1.50 26.49
N GLY A 188 -9.26 2.25 27.33
CA GLY A 188 -10.06 1.70 28.42
C GLY A 188 -11.06 0.65 27.93
N PHE A 189 -11.74 0.91 26.82
CA PHE A 189 -12.69 -0.04 26.21
C PHE A 189 -12.03 -1.40 25.91
N ILE A 190 -10.88 -1.40 25.21
CA ILE A 190 -10.18 -2.66 24.88
C ILE A 190 -9.54 -3.33 26.10
N PHE A 191 -9.31 -2.59 27.20
CA PHE A 191 -8.76 -3.13 28.44
C PHE A 191 -9.83 -3.50 29.50
N GLY A 192 -11.11 -3.55 29.12
CA GLY A 192 -12.18 -4.08 29.97
C GLY A 192 -13.17 -3.05 30.51
N LYS A 193 -13.08 -1.76 30.13
CA LYS A 193 -14.16 -0.78 30.37
C LYS A 193 -15.29 -0.92 29.34
N ASN A 194 -15.92 -2.08 29.35
CA ASN A 194 -17.04 -2.42 28.49
C ASN A 194 -18.00 -3.34 29.26
N SER A 195 -19.21 -3.52 28.75
CA SER A 195 -20.30 -4.22 29.44
C SER A 195 -20.00 -5.67 29.83
N LYS A 196 -19.01 -6.30 29.19
CA LYS A 196 -18.58 -7.68 29.45
C LYS A 196 -17.27 -7.78 30.25
N GLN A 197 -16.64 -6.65 30.58
CA GLN A 197 -15.27 -6.60 31.11
C GLN A 197 -14.25 -7.37 30.24
N GLU A 198 -14.54 -7.48 28.95
CA GLU A 198 -13.76 -8.25 28.00
C GLU A 198 -12.47 -7.52 27.66
N LYS A 199 -11.33 -8.22 27.65
CA LYS A 199 -10.08 -7.70 27.11
C LYS A 199 -10.02 -8.01 25.62
N ILE A 200 -9.87 -6.98 24.80
CA ILE A 200 -9.76 -7.05 23.35
C ILE A 200 -8.29 -6.77 22.98
N ALA A 201 -7.76 -7.52 22.01
CA ALA A 201 -6.38 -7.34 21.56
C ALA A 201 -6.17 -5.92 20.99
N MET A 202 -5.01 -5.32 21.32
CA MET A 202 -4.59 -4.05 20.75
C MET A 202 -4.23 -4.23 19.27
N THR A 203 -4.51 -3.21 18.46
CA THR A 203 -4.17 -3.16 17.04
C THR A 203 -3.34 -1.91 16.75
N THR A 204 -2.88 -1.78 15.51
CA THR A 204 -2.17 -0.60 15.01
C THR A 204 -2.71 -0.22 13.63
N PRO A 205 -2.71 1.05 13.22
CA PRO A 205 -2.36 2.23 13.99
C PRO A 205 -3.51 2.72 14.89
N VAL A 206 -3.18 3.62 15.82
CA VAL A 206 -4.16 4.50 16.45
C VAL A 206 -4.41 5.66 15.50
N PHE A 207 -5.66 5.85 15.09
CA PHE A 207 -6.03 6.95 14.20
C PHE A 207 -6.49 8.17 15.00
N THR A 208 -6.14 9.35 14.52
CA THR A 208 -6.86 10.59 14.83
C THR A 208 -7.43 11.12 13.52
N GLN A 209 -8.73 11.35 13.45
CA GLN A 209 -9.41 11.74 12.22
C GLN A 209 -10.17 13.05 12.40
N THR A 210 -10.18 13.86 11.35
CA THR A 210 -11.18 14.91 11.16
C THR A 210 -11.91 14.72 9.83
N THR A 211 -13.18 15.12 9.80
CA THR A 211 -14.06 15.06 8.62
C THR A 211 -14.17 16.40 7.87
N ASP A 212 -13.61 17.47 8.42
CA ASP A 212 -13.63 18.80 7.84
C ASP A 212 -12.21 19.38 7.71
N THR A 213 -12.07 20.44 6.92
CA THR A 213 -10.76 21.04 6.63
C THR A 213 -10.21 21.85 7.81
N GLU A 214 -11.10 22.37 8.66
CA GLU A 214 -10.75 23.22 9.81
C GLU A 214 -10.32 22.40 11.04
N ALA A 215 -10.51 21.08 10.99
CA ALA A 215 -10.39 20.17 12.12
C ALA A 215 -11.32 20.53 13.29
N SER A 216 -12.55 20.96 12.99
CA SER A 216 -13.52 21.39 14.01
C SER A 216 -14.02 20.20 14.84
N ASN A 217 -14.13 19.03 14.21
CA ASN A 217 -14.46 17.77 14.88
C ASN A 217 -13.30 16.78 14.70
N VAL A 218 -12.63 16.48 15.80
CA VAL A 218 -11.54 15.51 15.86
C VAL A 218 -11.99 14.30 16.66
N SER A 219 -11.72 13.10 16.15
CA SER A 219 -11.95 11.84 16.86
C SER A 219 -10.65 11.05 16.95
N ILE A 220 -10.47 10.33 18.06
CA ILE A 220 -9.41 9.34 18.21
C ILE A 220 -10.02 7.94 18.16
N GLN A 221 -9.36 7.03 17.44
CA GLN A 221 -9.92 5.75 17.06
C GLN A 221 -8.89 4.63 17.25
N ILE A 222 -9.33 3.51 17.82
CA ILE A 222 -8.59 2.25 17.81
C ILE A 222 -9.36 1.27 16.93
N VAL A 223 -8.64 0.63 16.00
CA VAL A 223 -9.20 -0.43 15.16
C VAL A 223 -9.43 -1.65 16.03
N LEU A 224 -10.53 -2.35 15.84
CA LEU A 224 -10.78 -3.61 16.53
C LEU A 224 -10.31 -4.79 15.67
N PRO A 225 -9.84 -5.89 16.28
CA PRO A 225 -9.39 -7.10 15.58
C PRO A 225 -10.41 -7.61 14.56
N SER A 226 -9.92 -8.11 13.41
CA SER A 226 -10.80 -8.50 12.28
C SER A 226 -11.60 -9.78 12.51
N ASP A 227 -11.31 -10.54 13.58
CA ASP A 227 -12.10 -11.69 14.02
C ASP A 227 -13.36 -11.29 14.83
N LYS A 228 -13.52 -10.00 15.16
CA LYS A 228 -14.67 -9.47 15.88
C LYS A 228 -15.70 -8.88 14.94
N GLU A 229 -16.90 -9.43 14.96
CA GLU A 229 -18.07 -8.83 14.31
C GLU A 229 -18.68 -7.73 15.17
N MET A 230 -19.20 -6.68 14.53
CA MET A 230 -19.82 -5.53 15.21
C MET A 230 -20.90 -5.95 16.22
N SER A 231 -21.71 -6.94 15.87
CA SER A 231 -22.80 -7.46 16.72
C SER A 231 -22.32 -8.26 17.93
N SER A 232 -21.07 -8.74 17.92
CA SER A 232 -20.47 -9.54 19.00
C SER A 232 -19.81 -8.67 20.08
N LEU A 233 -19.48 -7.42 19.72
CA LEU A 233 -18.72 -6.52 20.58
C LEU A 233 -19.49 -6.11 21.84
N PRO A 234 -18.80 -5.97 22.98
CA PRO A 234 -19.43 -5.44 24.19
C PRO A 234 -19.76 -3.95 24.02
N VAL A 235 -20.77 -3.49 24.77
CA VAL A 235 -21.17 -2.08 24.75
C VAL A 235 -20.16 -1.26 25.58
N PRO A 236 -19.70 -0.10 25.11
CA PRO A 236 -18.88 0.79 25.93
C PRO A 236 -19.60 1.22 27.21
N THR A 237 -18.90 1.26 28.35
CA THR A 237 -19.47 1.76 29.62
C THR A 237 -19.37 3.28 29.75
N GLU A 238 -18.45 3.88 29.02
CA GLU A 238 -18.23 5.33 28.99
C GLU A 238 -19.09 5.93 27.89
N GLU A 239 -19.98 6.87 28.22
CA GLU A 239 -20.96 7.46 27.27
C GLU A 239 -20.29 8.19 26.09
N ALA A 240 -19.09 8.74 26.31
CA ALA A 240 -18.32 9.42 25.27
C ALA A 240 -17.63 8.48 24.26
N VAL A 241 -17.76 7.16 24.43
CA VAL A 241 -17.12 6.14 23.59
C VAL A 241 -18.17 5.43 22.74
N ALA A 242 -17.93 5.38 21.44
CA ALA A 242 -18.82 4.74 20.47
C ALA A 242 -18.08 3.69 19.63
N LEU A 243 -18.84 2.72 19.14
CA LEU A 243 -18.38 1.77 18.12
C LEU A 243 -18.87 2.24 16.75
N ARG A 244 -18.01 2.19 15.73
CA ARG A 244 -18.37 2.56 14.37
C ARG A 244 -17.78 1.59 13.36
N LYS A 245 -18.60 1.19 12.38
CA LYS A 245 -18.13 0.45 11.21
C LYS A 245 -17.65 1.44 10.15
N VAL A 246 -16.39 1.31 9.76
CA VAL A 246 -15.81 1.98 8.60
C VAL A 246 -16.03 1.07 7.39
N GLN A 247 -16.69 1.57 6.34
CA GLN A 247 -17.03 0.76 5.16
C GLN A 247 -15.81 0.43 4.28
N GLY A 248 -14.62 0.95 4.62
CA GLY A 248 -13.46 0.90 3.75
C GLY A 248 -13.59 1.87 2.57
N GLY A 249 -12.86 1.59 1.50
CA GLY A 249 -12.81 2.43 0.31
C GLY A 249 -11.38 2.71 -0.15
N ILE A 250 -11.22 3.70 -1.01
CA ILE A 250 -9.91 4.09 -1.53
C ILE A 250 -9.37 5.29 -0.76
N ALA A 251 -8.14 5.20 -0.30
CA ALA A 251 -7.45 6.29 0.35
C ALA A 251 -6.03 6.45 -0.17
N ALA A 252 -5.58 7.69 -0.24
CA ALA A 252 -4.19 8.00 -0.47
C ALA A 252 -3.45 8.15 0.86
N VAL A 253 -2.20 7.68 0.92
CA VAL A 253 -1.41 7.61 2.15
C VAL A 253 0.01 8.08 1.91
N THR A 254 0.49 8.97 2.76
CA THR A 254 1.91 9.34 2.82
C THR A 254 2.52 8.90 4.15
N LYS A 255 3.73 8.34 4.09
CA LYS A 255 4.47 7.83 5.24
C LYS A 255 5.61 8.76 5.59
N PHE A 256 5.81 9.01 6.89
CA PHE A 256 6.89 9.85 7.38
C PHE A 256 7.39 9.40 8.77
N SER A 257 8.60 9.85 9.13
CA SER A 257 9.17 9.69 10.47
C SER A 257 9.31 11.04 11.16
N GLY A 258 9.71 11.01 12.43
CA GLY A 258 9.93 12.20 13.25
C GLY A 258 8.82 12.40 14.27
N LYS A 259 8.96 13.46 15.05
CA LYS A 259 7.95 13.87 16.02
C LYS A 259 6.76 14.47 15.27
N ALA A 260 5.61 13.82 15.35
CA ALA A 260 4.39 14.30 14.74
C ALA A 260 3.74 15.39 15.62
N THR A 261 4.20 16.63 15.48
CA THR A 261 3.50 17.80 16.03
C THR A 261 2.27 18.13 15.17
N GLU A 262 1.35 18.94 15.70
CA GLU A 262 0.16 19.36 14.95
C GLU A 262 0.53 20.00 13.60
N ASP A 263 1.50 20.91 13.60
CA ASP A 263 1.94 21.59 12.38
C ASP A 263 2.51 20.61 11.36
N VAL A 264 3.33 19.65 11.79
CA VAL A 264 3.90 18.62 10.89
C VAL A 264 2.80 17.75 10.29
N VAL A 265 1.81 17.34 11.09
CA VAL A 265 0.70 16.51 10.59
C VAL A 265 -0.14 17.29 9.57
N ARG A 266 -0.43 18.58 9.84
CA ARG A 266 -1.16 19.45 8.92
C ARG A 266 -0.38 19.71 7.63
N GLU A 267 0.92 19.98 7.74
CA GLU A 267 1.80 20.15 6.58
C GLU A 267 1.80 18.89 5.70
N LYS A 268 1.96 17.70 6.29
CA LYS A 268 1.92 16.43 5.55
C LYS A 268 0.55 16.19 4.89
N ALA A 269 -0.55 16.52 5.58
CA ALA A 269 -1.88 16.43 5.00
C ALA A 269 -2.06 17.38 3.80
N GLN A 270 -1.56 18.61 3.91
CA GLN A 270 -1.61 19.60 2.83
C GLN A 270 -0.76 19.18 1.63
N ILE A 271 0.48 18.72 1.85
CA ILE A 271 1.35 18.21 0.78
C ILE A 271 0.70 17.02 0.07
N LEU A 272 0.12 16.08 0.82
CA LEU A 272 -0.61 14.95 0.25
C LEU A 272 -1.78 15.45 -0.61
N ARG A 273 -2.64 16.32 -0.06
CA ARG A 273 -3.78 16.88 -0.78
C ARG A 273 -3.38 17.59 -2.08
N SER A 274 -2.34 18.42 -2.04
CA SER A 274 -1.82 19.11 -3.21
C SER A 274 -1.29 18.13 -4.27
N SER A 275 -0.61 17.07 -3.85
CA SER A 275 -0.13 16.01 -4.76
C SER A 275 -1.31 15.30 -5.43
N LEU A 276 -2.37 14.98 -4.68
CA LEU A 276 -3.55 14.31 -5.21
C LEU A 276 -4.27 15.17 -6.26
N VAL A 277 -4.47 16.46 -5.98
CA VAL A 277 -5.10 17.39 -6.93
C VAL A 277 -4.23 17.57 -8.18
N LYS A 278 -2.91 17.67 -8.02
CA LYS A 278 -1.98 17.75 -9.16
C LYS A 278 -2.08 16.53 -10.07
N ASP A 279 -2.28 15.35 -9.50
CA ASP A 279 -2.40 14.08 -10.22
C ASP A 279 -3.84 13.79 -10.71
N GLY A 280 -4.76 14.78 -10.60
CA GLY A 280 -6.14 14.66 -11.08
C GLY A 280 -7.08 13.85 -10.19
N LEU A 281 -6.68 13.53 -8.95
CA LEU A 281 -7.49 12.80 -7.99
C LEU A 281 -8.36 13.75 -7.14
N VAL A 282 -9.51 13.26 -6.67
CA VAL A 282 -10.47 14.04 -5.88
C VAL A 282 -10.44 13.61 -4.40
N PRO A 283 -9.69 14.31 -3.53
CA PRO A 283 -9.63 14.00 -2.11
C PRO A 283 -10.87 14.48 -1.35
N LYS A 284 -11.46 13.62 -0.51
CA LYS A 284 -12.52 13.97 0.44
C LYS A 284 -12.07 15.05 1.42
N ALA A 285 -13.02 15.71 2.07
CA ALA A 285 -12.74 16.64 3.16
C ALA A 285 -12.08 15.94 4.37
N GLY A 286 -11.26 16.70 5.11
CA GLY A 286 -10.54 16.21 6.28
C GLY A 286 -9.34 15.31 5.97
N CYS A 287 -8.83 14.64 7.01
CA CYS A 287 -7.73 13.68 6.92
C CYS A 287 -7.71 12.77 8.16
N SER A 288 -6.96 11.68 8.07
CA SER A 288 -6.65 10.82 9.20
C SER A 288 -5.15 10.74 9.43
N PHE A 289 -4.73 10.91 10.67
CA PHE A 289 -3.37 10.71 11.12
C PHE A 289 -3.25 9.34 11.79
N ALA A 290 -2.32 8.51 11.32
CA ALA A 290 -2.10 7.15 11.80
C ALA A 290 -0.79 7.06 12.59
N ARG A 291 -0.89 6.67 13.85
CA ARG A 291 0.25 6.46 14.76
C ARG A 291 0.48 4.98 15.01
N TYR A 292 1.66 4.50 14.66
CA TYR A 292 2.06 3.12 14.91
C TYR A 292 2.85 2.97 16.21
N ASN A 293 3.57 4.01 16.63
CA ASN A 293 4.53 3.91 17.71
C ASN A 293 4.15 4.74 18.93
N ASP A 294 4.59 4.27 20.09
CA ASP A 294 4.64 5.07 21.31
C ASP A 294 5.78 6.09 21.20
N PRO A 295 5.48 7.41 21.22
CA PRO A 295 6.48 8.45 21.09
C PRO A 295 7.47 8.51 22.26
N GLY A 296 7.14 7.96 23.43
CA GLY A 296 8.02 7.91 24.60
C GLY A 296 9.01 6.74 24.58
N ARG A 297 8.80 5.73 23.72
CA ARG A 297 9.59 4.48 23.70
C ARG A 297 10.30 4.20 22.37
N THR A 298 10.03 5.01 21.35
CA THR A 298 10.56 4.81 19.99
C THR A 298 11.40 6.02 19.62
N TRP A 299 12.54 5.82 18.97
CA TRP A 299 13.33 6.93 18.46
C TRP A 299 12.61 7.63 17.31
N SER A 300 12.57 8.96 17.35
CA SER A 300 11.79 9.76 16.40
C SER A 300 12.11 9.46 14.94
N PHE A 301 13.37 9.24 14.60
CA PHE A 301 13.82 8.98 13.22
C PHE A 301 13.43 7.59 12.67
N THR A 302 13.03 6.64 13.54
CA THR A 302 12.55 5.30 13.16
C THR A 302 11.03 5.15 13.30
N MET A 303 10.33 6.16 13.84
CA MET A 303 8.88 6.11 13.94
C MET A 303 8.23 5.99 12.57
N ARG A 304 7.16 5.19 12.51
CA ARG A 304 6.21 5.13 11.41
C ARG A 304 5.00 5.98 11.77
N ASN A 305 4.82 7.04 11.00
CA ASN A 305 3.64 7.87 11.02
C ASN A 305 3.06 7.92 9.61
N GLU A 306 1.74 8.00 9.49
CA GLU A 306 1.08 8.11 8.20
C GLU A 306 0.01 9.21 8.23
N VAL A 307 -0.15 9.94 7.14
CA VAL A 307 -1.36 10.74 6.89
C VAL A 307 -2.12 10.11 5.75
N LEU A 308 -3.43 10.01 5.91
CA LEU A 308 -4.35 9.35 5.03
C LEU A 308 -5.48 10.31 4.63
N ILE A 309 -5.84 10.33 3.36
CA ILE A 309 -6.99 11.10 2.84
C ILE A 309 -7.82 10.15 1.98
N TRP A 310 -9.08 9.99 2.33
CA TRP A 310 -10.05 9.22 1.52
C TRP A 310 -10.27 9.92 0.17
N LEU A 311 -10.47 9.14 -0.88
CA LEU A 311 -10.80 9.64 -2.21
C LEU A 311 -12.31 9.51 -2.47
N GLU A 312 -12.90 10.43 -3.23
CA GLU A 312 -14.28 10.32 -3.70
C GLU A 312 -14.43 9.14 -4.66
N ASP A 313 -13.51 9.06 -5.61
CA ASP A 313 -13.37 8.01 -6.60
C ASP A 313 -11.89 7.73 -6.92
N PHE A 314 -11.65 6.57 -7.52
CA PHE A 314 -10.34 6.21 -8.06
C PHE A 314 -10.53 5.09 -9.08
N ALA A 315 -10.05 5.34 -10.30
CA ALA A 315 -9.89 4.31 -11.31
C ALA A 315 -8.40 3.96 -11.40
N LEU A 316 -8.11 2.66 -11.34
CA LEU A 316 -6.77 2.18 -11.64
C LEU A 316 -6.68 2.03 -13.16
N ASP A 317 -6.02 3.00 -13.80
CA ASP A 317 -5.80 3.01 -15.25
C ASP A 317 -5.16 1.71 -15.73
#